data_AF-N1PKQ5-F1
#
_entry.id   AF-N1PKQ5-F1
#
_cell.length_a   1.000
_cell.length_b   1.000
_cell.length_c   1.000
_cell.angle_alpha   90.00
_cell.angle_beta   90.00
_cell.angle_gamma   90.00
#
_symmetry.space_group_name_H-M   'P 1'
#
loop_
_entity.id
_entity.type
_entity.pdbx_description
1 polymer ?
#
loop_
_entity_poly.entity_id
_entity_poly.type
_entity_poly.pdbx_seq_one_letter_code
_entity_poly.pdbx_strand_id
1 'polypeptide(L)'
;MANVETVSRGLFSLPNEILLNILNLFSTRDLLDISSSCHQIHSLVVRIVRHRLQIAAELDGHTLYLECGPPSAKWTTSKVFCTELGTGGLEELVSDIQEHGGQVGHIGLMSELYTRFRPVNKSPDFRTVPRPHLAGDVPGSATFMTPEARAAAWKGDGSDAVTRTIAIDANFLFSQLETVSYLGKREATRGLLFSIQEVCDGTIRVWRDWLSKNCESKRWSNGEPIAVHHDGQDLEATGKGRSASVASVYGDPRKDPRILWINSGVECVGIKFRVKEQKWQRDNPVLFASESEVPISYHVELEEIVIRTTHLLLKVEEARKQILNQTGKAMIFGSYTE
;
A
#
# COMPACT_ATOMS: atom_id res chain seq x y z
N MET A 1 -65.26 21.14 7.48
CA MET A 1 -64.43 20.29 6.60
C MET A 1 -63.03 20.26 7.20
N ALA A 2 -62.68 19.16 7.87
CA ALA A 2 -61.41 19.05 8.57
C ALA A 2 -60.30 18.67 7.59
N ASN A 3 -59.25 19.50 7.52
CA ASN A 3 -57.99 19.15 6.87
C ASN A 3 -57.36 18.02 7.67
N VAL A 4 -57.44 16.79 7.14
CA VAL A 4 -56.62 15.69 7.59
C VAL A 4 -55.21 15.97 7.06
N GLU A 5 -54.38 16.61 7.88
CA GLU A 5 -52.94 16.62 7.68
C GLU A 5 -52.49 15.15 7.66
N THR A 6 -52.18 14.65 6.47
CA THR A 6 -51.48 13.39 6.30
C THR A 6 -50.06 13.59 6.80
N VAL A 7 -49.90 13.55 8.13
CA VAL A 7 -48.59 13.44 8.78
C VAL A 7 -47.98 12.16 8.24
N SER A 8 -46.96 12.30 7.40
CA SER A 8 -46.21 11.18 6.84
C SER A 8 -45.63 10.34 7.97
N ARG A 9 -46.34 9.29 8.36
CA ARG A 9 -45.88 8.27 9.31
C ARG A 9 -45.00 7.30 8.55
N GLY A 10 -43.69 7.52 8.57
CA GLY A 10 -42.74 6.66 7.87
C GLY A 10 -41.30 6.88 8.32
N LEU A 11 -40.39 6.00 7.87
CA LEU A 11 -38.96 6.07 8.16
C LEU A 11 -38.36 7.47 7.85
N PHE A 12 -38.89 8.15 6.84
CA PHE A 12 -38.44 9.48 6.39
C PHE A 12 -38.92 10.65 7.27
N SER A 13 -39.78 10.41 8.26
CA SER A 13 -40.13 11.42 9.27
C SER A 13 -39.15 11.42 10.46
N LEU A 14 -38.21 10.47 10.51
CA LEU A 14 -37.19 10.42 11.54
C LEU A 14 -36.12 11.49 11.31
N PRO A 15 -35.55 12.08 12.37
CA PRO A 15 -34.38 12.94 12.27
C PRO A 15 -33.20 12.20 11.60
N ASN A 16 -32.40 12.94 10.82
CA ASN A 16 -31.26 12.38 10.09
C ASN A 16 -30.25 11.68 11.02
N GLU A 17 -30.14 12.12 12.27
CA GLU A 17 -29.27 11.55 13.30
C GLU A 17 -29.69 10.11 13.66
N ILE A 18 -30.99 9.86 13.75
CA ILE A 18 -31.53 8.53 14.05
C ILE A 18 -31.29 7.60 12.86
N LEU A 19 -31.54 8.10 11.64
CA LEU A 19 -31.27 7.36 10.42
C LEU A 19 -29.78 7.05 10.26
N LEU A 20 -28.88 8.00 10.53
CA LEU A 20 -27.44 7.78 10.51
C LEU A 20 -27.02 6.69 11.51
N ASN A 21 -27.54 6.72 12.73
CA ASN A 21 -27.23 5.71 13.74
C ASN A 21 -27.68 4.31 13.33
N ILE A 22 -28.89 4.19 12.76
CA ILE A 22 -29.42 2.92 12.26
C ILE A 22 -28.58 2.43 11.08
N LEU A 23 -28.33 3.28 10.09
CA LEU A 23 -27.56 2.95 8.89
C LEU A 23 -26.10 2.58 9.24
N ASN A 24 -25.51 3.21 10.26
CA ASN A 24 -24.13 2.91 10.65
C ASN A 24 -23.94 1.48 11.21
N LEU A 25 -25.01 0.75 11.52
CA LEU A 25 -24.94 -0.66 11.94
C LEU A 25 -24.69 -1.62 10.77
N PHE A 26 -24.99 -1.20 9.55
CA PHE A 26 -24.84 -2.03 8.35
C PHE A 26 -23.40 -2.03 7.84
N SER A 27 -23.00 -3.09 7.13
CA SER A 27 -21.69 -3.12 6.48
C SER A 27 -21.66 -2.13 5.31
N THR A 28 -20.46 -1.72 4.87
CA THR A 28 -20.38 -0.80 3.72
C THR A 28 -21.04 -1.39 2.47
N ARG A 29 -20.94 -2.72 2.27
CA ARG A 29 -21.57 -3.39 1.12
C ARG A 29 -23.10 -3.28 1.16
N ASP A 30 -23.71 -3.61 2.29
CA ASP A 30 -25.17 -3.55 2.44
C ASP A 30 -25.70 -2.10 2.29
N LEU A 31 -24.92 -1.11 2.74
CA LEU A 31 -25.27 0.30 2.57
C LEU A 31 -25.26 0.74 1.11
N LEU A 32 -24.32 0.23 0.31
CA LEU A 32 -24.24 0.56 -1.12
C LEU A 32 -25.46 0.04 -1.88
N ASP A 33 -25.95 -1.15 -1.55
CA ASP A 33 -27.15 -1.72 -2.18
C ASP A 33 -28.39 -0.86 -1.88
N ILE A 34 -28.56 -0.44 -0.63
CA ILE A 34 -29.70 0.36 -0.17
C ILE A 34 -29.61 1.82 -0.66
N SER A 35 -28.41 2.30 -1.01
CA SER A 35 -28.15 3.69 -1.43
C SER A 35 -28.95 4.14 -2.65
N SER A 36 -29.39 3.19 -3.49
CA SER A 36 -30.13 3.46 -4.73
C SER A 36 -31.63 3.74 -4.52
N SER A 37 -32.15 3.49 -3.31
CA SER A 37 -33.60 3.51 -3.04
C SER A 37 -34.21 4.91 -2.88
N CYS A 38 -33.48 5.87 -2.29
CA CYS A 38 -33.99 7.21 -2.00
C CYS A 38 -32.85 8.24 -1.90
N HIS A 39 -33.08 9.47 -2.36
CA HIS A 39 -32.11 10.57 -2.29
C HIS A 39 -31.65 10.88 -0.86
N GLN A 40 -32.55 10.85 0.14
CA GLN A 40 -32.18 11.09 1.53
C GLN A 40 -31.24 10.00 2.04
N ILE A 41 -31.58 8.73 1.81
CA ILE A 41 -30.75 7.59 2.20
C ILE A 41 -29.40 7.66 1.47
N HIS A 42 -29.41 7.94 0.17
CA HIS A 42 -28.19 8.12 -0.62
C HIS A 42 -27.25 9.15 0.02
N SER A 43 -27.75 10.34 0.34
CA SER A 43 -26.93 11.39 0.96
C SER A 43 -26.37 10.99 2.33
N LEU A 44 -27.15 10.23 3.12
CA LEU A 44 -26.67 9.72 4.42
C LEU A 44 -25.63 8.61 4.23
N VAL A 45 -25.84 7.70 3.28
CA VAL A 45 -24.88 6.64 2.94
C VAL A 45 -23.56 7.24 2.45
N VAL A 46 -23.59 8.23 1.56
CA VAL A 46 -22.38 8.94 1.11
C VAL A 46 -21.59 9.49 2.31
N ARG A 47 -22.27 10.10 3.28
CA ARG A 47 -21.63 10.63 4.49
C ARG A 47 -21.02 9.52 5.36
N ILE A 48 -21.71 8.39 5.54
CA ILE A 48 -21.19 7.25 6.30
C ILE A 48 -19.98 6.63 5.60
N VAL A 49 -20.09 6.34 4.30
CA VAL A 49 -19.02 5.73 3.50
C VAL A 49 -17.80 6.64 3.48
N ARG A 50 -17.98 7.97 3.40
CA ARG A 50 -16.89 8.95 3.49
C ARG A 50 -16.14 8.84 4.81
N HIS A 51 -16.87 8.90 5.91
CA HIS A 51 -16.26 8.82 7.22
C HIS A 51 -15.51 7.50 7.41
N ARG A 52 -16.11 6.39 6.94
CA ARG A 52 -15.47 5.07 6.98
C ARG A 52 -14.21 5.01 6.12
N LEU A 53 -14.22 5.61 4.93
CA LEU A 53 -13.03 5.69 4.06
C LEU A 53 -11.91 6.51 4.68
N GLN A 54 -12.22 7.64 5.34
CA GLN A 54 -11.23 8.42 6.07
C GLN A 54 -10.57 7.59 7.18
N ILE A 55 -11.36 6.90 8.00
CA ILE A 55 -10.81 6.03 9.06
C ILE A 55 -9.98 4.88 8.48
N ALA A 56 -10.42 4.32 7.35
CA ALA A 56 -9.70 3.22 6.69
C ALA A 56 -8.38 3.67 6.05
N ALA A 57 -8.32 4.89 5.53
CA ALA A 57 -7.07 5.48 5.02
C ALA A 57 -6.01 5.55 6.13
N GLU A 58 -6.42 5.93 7.35
CA GLU A 58 -5.59 5.95 8.56
C GLU A 58 -5.40 4.57 9.23
N LEU A 59 -5.82 3.49 8.55
CA LEU A 59 -5.72 2.09 9.00
C LEU A 59 -6.40 1.75 10.33
N ASP A 60 -7.19 2.64 10.95
CA ASP A 60 -7.88 2.39 12.24
C ASP A 60 -6.94 1.85 13.34
N GLY A 61 -5.72 2.38 13.40
CA GLY A 61 -4.68 1.95 14.34
C GLY A 61 -4.11 0.55 14.06
N HIS A 62 -4.35 -0.02 12.87
CA HIS A 62 -3.61 -1.17 12.37
C HIS A 62 -2.30 -0.72 11.74
N THR A 63 -1.34 -1.63 11.66
CA THR A 63 -0.09 -1.45 10.92
C THR A 63 -0.16 -2.30 9.65
N LEU A 64 0.16 -1.71 8.50
CA LEU A 64 0.28 -2.44 7.25
C LEU A 64 1.66 -3.08 7.13
N TYR A 65 1.69 -4.36 6.78
CA TYR A 65 2.89 -5.13 6.52
C TYR A 65 2.94 -5.58 5.07
N LEU A 66 4.14 -5.67 4.52
CA LEU A 66 4.39 -6.11 3.16
C LEU A 66 5.51 -7.16 3.13
N GLU A 67 5.27 -8.21 2.38
CA GLU A 67 6.27 -9.18 1.94
C GLU A 67 6.24 -9.21 0.42
N CYS A 68 7.39 -9.00 -0.21
CA CYS A 68 7.53 -9.04 -1.65
C CYS A 68 8.91 -9.59 -2.00
N GLY A 69 8.93 -10.75 -2.66
CA GLY A 69 10.16 -11.47 -2.95
C GLY A 69 9.93 -12.62 -3.93
N PRO A 70 10.99 -13.25 -4.44
CA PRO A 70 10.84 -14.41 -5.30
C PRO A 70 10.22 -15.58 -4.52
N PRO A 71 9.41 -16.45 -5.15
CA PRO A 71 8.78 -17.60 -4.49
C PRO A 71 9.77 -18.52 -3.76
N SER A 72 10.99 -18.63 -4.28
CA SER A 72 12.07 -19.41 -3.65
C SER A 72 12.51 -18.88 -2.28
N ALA A 73 12.23 -17.61 -1.99
CA ALA A 73 12.59 -16.92 -0.76
C ALA A 73 11.37 -16.68 0.16
N LYS A 74 10.25 -17.39 -0.03
CA LYS A 74 9.02 -17.19 0.77
C LYS A 74 9.27 -17.18 2.29
N TRP A 75 10.15 -18.06 2.78
CA TRP A 75 10.45 -18.18 4.21
C TRP A 75 11.58 -17.28 4.70
N THR A 76 12.37 -16.70 3.80
CA THR A 76 13.53 -15.86 4.12
C THR A 76 13.31 -14.39 3.79
N THR A 77 12.23 -14.07 3.06
CA THR A 77 11.86 -12.71 2.70
C THR A 77 11.48 -11.94 3.96
N SER A 78 12.32 -10.95 4.31
CA SER A 78 12.03 -10.07 5.43
C SER A 78 10.71 -9.32 5.22
N LYS A 79 9.90 -9.28 6.27
CA LYS A 79 8.66 -8.49 6.33
C LYS A 79 9.01 -7.03 6.57
N VAL A 80 8.35 -6.14 5.85
CA VAL A 80 8.58 -4.69 6.00
C VAL A 80 7.31 -3.98 6.47
N PHE A 81 7.50 -2.89 7.20
CA PHE A 81 6.41 -2.05 7.67
C PHE A 81 6.04 -1.06 6.57
N CYS A 82 4.80 -0.61 6.55
CA CYS A 82 4.36 0.39 5.60
C CYS A 82 3.84 1.62 6.36
N THR A 83 4.51 2.77 6.18
CA THR A 83 4.09 4.05 6.77
C THR A 83 3.16 4.78 5.83
N GLU A 84 2.04 5.30 6.34
CA GLU A 84 1.08 6.03 5.53
C GLU A 84 1.69 7.30 4.90
N LEU A 85 1.41 7.52 3.62
CA LEU A 85 1.74 8.75 2.89
C LEU A 85 0.50 9.62 2.62
N GLY A 86 -0.69 9.02 2.72
CA GLY A 86 -1.99 9.67 2.54
C GLY A 86 -2.79 9.13 1.36
N THR A 87 -3.98 9.70 1.18
CA THR A 87 -4.92 9.36 0.09
C THR A 87 -5.14 10.59 -0.78
N GLY A 88 -4.56 10.59 -1.98
CA GLY A 88 -4.69 11.70 -2.93
C GLY A 88 -6.14 11.89 -3.37
N GLY A 89 -6.63 13.14 -3.40
CA GLY A 89 -7.99 13.48 -3.79
C GLY A 89 -9.07 13.25 -2.72
N LEU A 90 -8.73 12.67 -1.57
CA LEU A 90 -9.70 12.45 -0.48
C LEU A 90 -10.17 13.76 0.13
N GLU A 91 -9.26 14.71 0.40
CA GLU A 91 -9.60 15.99 1.03
C GLU A 91 -10.48 16.87 0.12
N GLU A 92 -10.18 16.92 -1.17
CA GLU A 92 -10.99 17.63 -2.17
C GLU A 92 -12.41 17.06 -2.23
N LEU A 93 -12.54 15.73 -2.31
CA LEU A 93 -13.82 15.06 -2.31
C LEU A 93 -14.61 15.28 -1.01
N VAL A 94 -13.89 15.41 0.11
CA VAL A 94 -14.41 15.73 1.44
C VAL A 94 -14.98 17.16 1.47
N SER A 95 -14.28 18.13 0.88
CA SER A 95 -14.79 19.50 0.73
C SER A 95 -16.00 19.55 -0.21
N ASP A 96 -15.92 18.90 -1.38
CA ASP A 96 -17.01 18.87 -2.37
C ASP A 96 -18.31 18.31 -1.79
N ILE A 97 -18.23 17.20 -1.05
CA ILE A 97 -19.39 16.59 -0.38
C ILE A 97 -19.98 17.51 0.69
N GLN A 98 -19.15 18.33 1.37
CA GLN A 98 -19.62 19.29 2.38
C GLN A 98 -20.36 20.47 1.73
N GLU A 99 -19.84 20.98 0.61
CA GLU A 99 -20.41 22.16 -0.06
C GLU A 99 -21.64 21.82 -0.90
N HIS A 100 -21.60 20.71 -1.64
CA HIS A 100 -22.61 20.37 -2.66
C HIS A 100 -23.60 19.28 -2.21
N GLY A 101 -23.42 18.74 -1.01
CA GLY A 101 -24.20 17.63 -0.48
C GLY A 101 -23.91 16.29 -1.17
N GLY A 102 -24.62 15.23 -0.76
CA GLY A 102 -24.45 13.89 -1.33
C GLY A 102 -25.04 13.77 -2.74
N GLN A 103 -24.32 14.24 -3.76
CA GLN A 103 -24.72 14.11 -5.16
C GLN A 103 -24.45 12.70 -5.73
N VAL A 104 -25.23 12.35 -6.75
CA VAL A 104 -25.09 11.10 -7.50
C VAL A 104 -23.73 11.10 -8.20
N GLY A 105 -22.92 10.06 -7.95
CA GLY A 105 -21.58 9.91 -8.53
C GLY A 105 -20.44 10.02 -7.52
N HIS A 106 -20.66 10.63 -6.34
CA HIS A 106 -19.64 10.71 -5.29
C HIS A 106 -19.14 9.33 -4.87
N ILE A 107 -20.02 8.33 -4.72
CA ILE A 107 -19.62 6.94 -4.44
C ILE A 107 -18.67 6.38 -5.51
N GLY A 108 -18.92 6.73 -6.78
CA GLY A 108 -18.04 6.36 -7.90
C GLY A 108 -16.65 6.97 -7.76
N LEU A 109 -16.58 8.28 -7.49
CA LEU A 109 -15.30 8.98 -7.27
C LEU A 109 -14.52 8.40 -6.09
N MET A 110 -15.20 8.08 -4.99
CA MET A 110 -14.58 7.43 -3.82
C MET A 110 -13.98 6.07 -4.16
N SER A 111 -14.55 5.35 -5.13
CA SER A 111 -14.07 4.03 -5.55
C SER A 111 -12.77 4.08 -6.36
N GLU A 112 -12.41 5.26 -6.89
CA GLU A 112 -11.21 5.47 -7.69
C GLU A 112 -10.00 5.94 -6.86
N LEU A 113 -10.20 6.23 -5.57
CA LEU A 113 -9.14 6.69 -4.68
C LEU A 113 -8.16 5.56 -4.32
N TYR A 114 -6.90 5.95 -4.17
CA TYR A 114 -5.82 5.09 -3.70
C TYR A 114 -5.13 5.70 -2.50
N THR A 115 -4.94 4.89 -1.47
CA THR A 115 -4.11 5.20 -0.32
C THR A 115 -2.70 4.67 -0.56
N ARG A 116 -1.71 5.49 -0.25
CA ARG A 116 -0.30 5.19 -0.51
C ARG A 116 0.43 4.97 0.80
N PHE A 117 1.32 4.00 0.81
CA PHE A 117 2.20 3.72 1.94
C PHE A 117 3.63 3.52 1.47
N ARG A 118 4.58 3.95 2.28
CA ARG A 118 6.01 3.74 2.04
C ARG A 118 6.50 2.52 2.81
N PRO A 119 7.05 1.51 2.12
CA PRO A 119 7.74 0.39 2.77
C PRO A 119 9.00 0.86 3.50
N VAL A 120 9.17 0.44 4.75
CA VAL A 120 10.30 0.76 5.62
C VAL A 120 10.73 -0.48 6.42
N ASN A 121 12.04 -0.62 6.67
CA ASN A 121 12.55 -1.77 7.42
C ASN A 121 12.35 -1.62 8.93
N LYS A 122 12.24 -0.38 9.41
CA LYS A 122 12.06 -0.09 10.84
C LYS A 122 10.58 0.07 11.21
N SER A 123 10.20 -0.46 12.37
CA SER A 123 8.84 -0.27 12.88
C SER A 123 8.62 1.19 13.27
N PRO A 124 7.49 1.81 12.87
CA PRO A 124 7.33 3.25 13.05
C PRO A 124 7.21 3.75 14.49
N ASP A 125 6.76 2.98 15.51
CA ASP A 125 6.50 3.64 16.81
C ASP A 125 6.40 2.76 18.08
N PHE A 126 7.07 1.60 18.12
CA PHE A 126 7.09 0.81 19.37
C PHE A 126 8.50 0.58 19.86
N ARG A 127 8.94 1.44 20.78
CA ARG A 127 10.08 1.25 21.69
C ARG A 127 11.22 0.46 21.03
N THR A 128 11.84 1.05 20.01
CA THR A 128 13.24 0.79 19.63
C THR A 128 14.20 1.28 20.74
N VAL A 129 13.81 1.11 22.01
CA VAL A 129 14.77 1.07 23.10
C VAL A 129 15.33 -0.34 23.02
N PRO A 130 16.61 -0.53 22.64
CA PRO A 130 17.26 -1.80 22.92
C PRO A 130 17.10 -1.98 24.42
N ARG A 131 16.25 -2.91 24.86
CA ARG A 131 16.20 -3.24 26.28
C ARG A 131 17.60 -3.74 26.59
N PRO A 132 18.36 -3.08 27.48
CA PRO A 132 19.67 -3.58 27.85
C PRO A 132 19.45 -5.03 28.28
N HIS A 133 20.13 -5.97 27.60
CA HIS A 133 20.24 -7.31 28.14
C HIS A 133 21.01 -7.14 29.45
N LEU A 134 20.36 -7.44 30.58
CA LEU A 134 20.96 -7.35 31.91
C LEU A 134 22.31 -8.11 32.02
N ALA A 135 22.58 -9.06 31.12
CA ALA A 135 23.77 -9.90 31.09
C ALA A 135 24.90 -9.42 30.14
N GLY A 136 24.85 -8.21 29.57
CA GLY A 136 25.85 -7.76 28.58
C GLY A 136 26.36 -6.33 28.71
N ASP A 137 25.79 -5.53 29.62
CA ASP A 137 26.10 -4.10 29.77
C ASP A 137 27.25 -3.86 30.77
N VAL A 138 28.31 -4.67 30.69
CA VAL A 138 29.53 -4.52 31.51
C VAL A 138 30.58 -3.79 30.66
N PRO A 139 31.10 -2.63 31.11
CA PRO A 139 32.18 -1.95 30.42
C PRO A 139 33.35 -2.89 30.13
N GLY A 140 33.69 -3.10 28.85
CA GLY A 140 34.74 -4.02 28.40
C GLY A 140 34.25 -5.37 27.85
N SER A 141 32.95 -5.67 27.90
CA SER A 141 32.36 -6.84 27.22
C SER A 141 32.31 -6.64 25.70
N ALA A 142 32.43 -7.72 24.92
CA ALA A 142 32.23 -7.72 23.47
C ALA A 142 30.81 -7.28 23.04
N THR A 143 29.84 -7.34 23.96
CA THR A 143 28.45 -6.89 23.77
C THR A 143 28.17 -5.50 24.34
N PHE A 144 29.17 -4.84 24.95
CA PHE A 144 29.02 -3.50 25.51
C PHE A 144 28.97 -2.47 24.37
N MET A 145 27.86 -1.74 24.27
CA MET A 145 27.66 -0.71 23.26
C MET A 145 27.85 0.67 23.89
N THR A 146 28.83 1.44 23.42
CA THR A 146 29.04 2.81 23.91
C THR A 146 27.83 3.70 23.58
N PRO A 147 27.56 4.75 24.37
CA PRO A 147 26.49 5.70 24.09
C PRO A 147 26.57 6.30 22.68
N GLU A 148 27.78 6.54 22.14
CA GLU A 148 27.94 7.01 20.77
C GLU A 148 27.64 5.92 19.73
N ALA A 149 28.05 4.66 19.96
CA ALA A 149 27.73 3.54 19.08
C ALA A 149 26.21 3.24 19.06
N ARG A 150 25.53 3.41 20.20
CA ARG A 150 24.06 3.35 20.31
C ARG A 150 23.40 4.47 19.53
N ALA A 151 23.90 5.71 19.66
CA ALA A 151 23.40 6.86 18.89
C ALA A 151 23.66 6.73 17.38
N ALA A 152 24.78 6.11 16.98
CA ALA A 152 25.09 5.80 15.58
C ALA A 152 24.19 4.68 15.02
N ALA A 153 23.94 3.62 15.78
CA ALA A 153 22.96 2.58 15.44
C ALA A 153 21.54 3.14 15.33
N TRP A 154 21.20 4.13 16.17
CA TRP A 154 19.94 4.87 16.10
C TRP A 154 19.84 5.76 14.86
N LYS A 155 20.94 6.41 14.46
CA LYS A 155 20.98 7.24 13.24
C LYS A 155 20.75 6.43 11.97
N GLY A 156 21.14 5.15 11.94
CA GLY A 156 20.98 4.31 10.76
C GLY A 156 21.72 4.83 9.54
N ASP A 157 21.97 3.96 8.57
CA ASP A 157 22.31 4.43 7.23
C ASP A 157 21.05 5.15 6.69
N GLY A 158 21.19 6.36 6.17
CA GLY A 158 20.09 7.31 5.89
C GLY A 158 19.08 6.88 4.81
N SER A 159 19.04 5.59 4.49
CA SER A 159 18.16 4.95 3.52
C SER A 159 17.36 3.84 4.23
N ASP A 160 16.23 4.19 4.85
CA ASP A 160 15.22 3.21 5.32
C ASP A 160 14.48 2.52 4.16
N ALA A 161 14.91 2.80 2.93
CA ALA A 161 14.35 2.27 1.71
C ALA A 161 14.56 0.75 1.60
N VAL A 162 13.49 0.04 1.25
CA VAL A 162 13.51 -1.42 1.11
C VAL A 162 14.03 -1.77 -0.28
N THR A 163 15.25 -2.31 -0.35
CA THR A 163 15.85 -2.77 -1.62
C THR A 163 15.79 -4.29 -1.75
N ARG A 164 15.55 -4.78 -2.96
CA ARG A 164 15.55 -6.19 -3.34
C ARG A 164 16.39 -6.39 -4.60
N THR A 165 16.94 -7.58 -4.77
CA THR A 165 17.63 -7.97 -6.01
C THR A 165 16.68 -8.84 -6.82
N ILE A 166 16.42 -8.45 -8.07
CA ILE A 166 15.63 -9.26 -9.02
C ILE A 166 16.59 -9.80 -10.06
N ALA A 167 16.76 -11.12 -10.06
CA ALA A 167 17.50 -11.84 -11.08
C ALA A 167 16.53 -12.52 -12.05
N ILE A 168 16.86 -12.51 -13.34
CA ILE A 168 16.13 -13.21 -14.40
C ILE A 168 17.15 -14.01 -15.20
N ASP A 169 16.97 -15.33 -15.30
CA ASP A 169 17.88 -16.19 -16.06
C ASP A 169 17.73 -15.98 -17.57
N ALA A 170 18.77 -16.28 -18.33
CA ALA A 170 18.86 -16.15 -19.79
C ALA A 170 17.60 -16.59 -20.54
N ASN A 171 16.98 -17.70 -20.13
CA ASN A 171 15.87 -18.31 -20.86
C ASN A 171 14.48 -17.79 -20.45
N PHE A 172 14.40 -16.86 -19.48
CA PHE A 172 13.14 -16.34 -18.97
C PHE A 172 12.97 -14.86 -19.31
N LEU A 173 11.75 -14.47 -19.71
CA LEU A 173 11.42 -13.08 -20.04
C LEU A 173 11.05 -12.22 -18.81
N PHE A 174 10.75 -12.86 -17.68
CA PHE A 174 10.33 -12.19 -16.45
C PHE A 174 10.75 -12.98 -15.21
N SER A 175 10.83 -12.28 -14.08
CA SER A 175 10.82 -12.90 -12.75
C SER A 175 9.43 -12.70 -12.11
N GLN A 176 9.00 -13.68 -11.33
CA GLN A 176 7.77 -13.59 -10.55
C GLN A 176 8.11 -13.25 -9.10
N LEU A 177 7.39 -12.29 -8.54
CA LEU A 177 7.46 -11.93 -7.12
C LEU A 177 6.16 -12.35 -6.45
N GLU A 178 6.25 -13.17 -5.42
CA GLU A 178 5.15 -13.41 -4.49
C GLU A 178 5.01 -12.18 -3.60
N THR A 179 3.79 -11.66 -3.51
CA THR A 179 3.48 -10.42 -2.81
C THR A 179 2.31 -10.64 -1.87
N VAL A 180 2.56 -10.51 -0.58
CA VAL A 180 1.56 -10.65 0.47
C VAL A 180 1.55 -9.37 1.30
N SER A 181 0.36 -8.83 1.57
CA SER A 181 0.20 -7.73 2.52
C SER A 181 -0.93 -8.01 3.50
N TYR A 182 -0.74 -7.55 4.73
CA TYR A 182 -1.70 -7.78 5.80
C TYR A 182 -1.74 -6.62 6.78
N LEU A 183 -2.91 -6.39 7.38
CA LEU A 183 -3.12 -5.49 8.50
C LEU A 183 -2.86 -6.25 9.79
N GLY A 184 -1.93 -5.76 10.61
CA GLY A 184 -1.69 -6.28 11.94
C GLY A 184 -2.09 -5.27 13.01
N LYS A 185 -2.79 -5.72 14.06
CA LYS A 185 -3.01 -4.91 15.27
C LYS A 185 -2.16 -5.45 16.41
N ARG A 186 -1.43 -4.56 17.06
CA ARG A 186 -0.54 -4.89 18.19
C ARG A 186 -1.14 -4.46 19.52
N GLU A 187 -0.95 -5.30 20.52
CA GLU A 187 -1.39 -5.04 21.89
C GLU A 187 -0.51 -3.92 22.50
N ALA A 188 -1.14 -2.89 23.07
CA ALA A 188 -0.42 -1.72 23.58
C ALA A 188 0.56 -2.05 24.73
N THR A 189 0.29 -3.09 25.51
CA THR A 189 1.06 -3.46 26.71
C THR A 189 2.24 -4.38 26.40
N ARG A 190 2.01 -5.45 25.61
CA ARG A 190 3.01 -6.49 25.32
C ARG A 190 3.66 -6.34 23.95
N GLY A 191 3.09 -5.53 23.06
CA GLY A 191 3.53 -5.37 21.68
C GLY A 191 3.26 -6.60 20.80
N LEU A 192 2.55 -7.61 21.34
CA LEU A 192 2.19 -8.82 20.61
C LEU A 192 1.13 -8.52 19.56
N LEU A 193 1.25 -9.18 18.42
CA LEU A 193 0.31 -9.04 17.32
C LEU A 193 -0.90 -9.94 17.60
N PHE A 194 -2.08 -9.35 17.79
CA PHE A 194 -3.28 -10.07 18.24
C PHE A 194 -4.37 -10.15 17.18
N SER A 195 -4.22 -9.43 16.07
CA SER A 195 -5.12 -9.49 14.92
C SER A 195 -4.29 -9.39 13.65
N ILE A 196 -4.55 -10.29 12.70
CA ILE A 196 -3.96 -10.29 11.36
C ILE A 196 -5.10 -10.44 10.36
N GLN A 197 -5.19 -9.50 9.43
CA GLN A 197 -6.12 -9.56 8.31
C GLN A 197 -5.35 -9.40 7.01
N GLU A 198 -5.41 -10.40 6.14
CA GLU A 198 -4.82 -10.32 4.80
C GLU A 198 -5.54 -9.25 3.96
N VAL A 199 -4.73 -8.38 3.37
CA VAL A 199 -5.17 -7.35 2.41
C VAL A 199 -5.03 -7.85 0.99
N CYS A 200 -3.90 -8.48 0.67
CA CYS A 200 -3.71 -9.18 -0.60
C CYS A 200 -2.74 -10.35 -0.46
N ASP A 201 -2.94 -11.34 -1.30
CA ASP A 201 -2.01 -12.40 -1.64
C ASP A 201 -2.03 -12.58 -3.15
N GLY A 202 -0.87 -12.61 -3.78
CA GLY A 202 -0.77 -12.77 -5.22
C GLY A 202 0.64 -12.61 -5.75
N THR A 203 0.72 -12.41 -7.06
CA THR A 203 2.01 -12.37 -7.76
C THR A 203 2.14 -11.15 -8.65
N ILE A 204 3.36 -10.63 -8.75
CA ILE A 204 3.75 -9.56 -9.67
C ILE A 204 4.77 -10.14 -10.66
N ARG A 205 4.58 -9.89 -11.96
CA ARG A 205 5.56 -10.26 -12.98
C ARG A 205 6.39 -9.05 -13.35
N VAL A 206 7.70 -9.18 -13.20
CA VAL A 206 8.67 -8.15 -13.51
C VAL A 206 9.43 -8.55 -14.77
N TRP A 207 9.15 -7.86 -15.87
CA TRP A 207 9.68 -8.18 -17.19
C TRP A 207 11.06 -7.56 -17.42
N ARG A 208 11.89 -8.26 -18.22
CA ARG A 208 13.23 -7.79 -18.61
C ARG A 208 13.20 -6.43 -19.29
N ASP A 209 12.29 -6.25 -20.24
CA ASP A 209 12.15 -5.01 -21.01
C ASP A 209 11.62 -3.86 -20.14
N TRP A 210 10.73 -4.17 -19.19
CA TRP A 210 10.24 -3.19 -18.23
C TRP A 210 11.35 -2.73 -17.29
N LEU A 211 12.20 -3.63 -16.79
CA LEU A 211 13.35 -3.28 -15.96
C LEU A 211 14.33 -2.37 -16.72
N SER A 212 14.65 -2.72 -17.97
CA SER A 212 15.60 -1.94 -18.78
C SER A 212 15.05 -0.55 -19.18
N LYS A 213 13.73 -0.44 -19.39
CA LYS A 213 13.05 0.84 -19.66
C LYS A 213 13.00 1.75 -18.43
N ASN A 214 12.79 1.19 -17.25
CA ASN A 214 12.62 1.94 -15.99
C ASN A 214 13.92 2.12 -15.19
N CYS A 215 15.06 1.59 -15.66
CA CYS A 215 16.35 1.73 -14.99
C CYS A 215 16.86 3.18 -15.07
N GLU A 216 17.09 3.81 -13.92
CA GLU A 216 17.51 5.22 -13.82
C GLU A 216 18.93 5.48 -14.35
N SER A 217 19.78 4.45 -14.36
CA SER A 217 21.16 4.52 -14.86
C SER A 217 21.36 3.45 -15.93
N LYS A 218 21.78 3.90 -17.12
CA LYS A 218 22.35 3.03 -18.16
C LYS A 218 23.83 3.38 -18.26
N ARG A 219 24.61 3.03 -17.24
CA ARG A 219 26.04 3.36 -17.18
C ARG A 219 26.81 2.06 -17.28
N TRP A 220 27.66 1.94 -18.30
CA TRP A 220 28.61 0.83 -18.33
C TRP A 220 29.44 0.80 -17.03
N SER A 221 29.97 -0.37 -16.68
CA SER A 221 30.89 -0.56 -15.55
C SER A 221 32.15 0.33 -15.59
N ASN A 222 32.35 1.05 -16.70
CA ASN A 222 33.43 1.98 -16.98
C ASN A 222 33.09 3.45 -16.61
N GLY A 223 31.84 3.75 -16.22
CA GLY A 223 31.39 5.11 -15.90
C GLY A 223 30.99 5.96 -17.12
N GLU A 224 31.16 5.46 -18.35
CA GLU A 224 30.73 6.15 -19.57
C GLU A 224 29.20 6.05 -19.76
N PRO A 225 28.53 7.18 -20.09
CA PRO A 225 27.10 7.19 -20.39
C PRO A 225 26.83 6.51 -21.73
N ILE A 226 25.91 5.55 -21.75
CA ILE A 226 25.44 4.96 -23.02
C ILE A 226 24.49 5.97 -23.66
N ALA A 227 24.88 6.54 -24.80
CA ALA A 227 23.98 7.30 -25.66
C ALA A 227 22.98 6.33 -26.31
N VAL A 228 21.79 6.23 -25.73
CA VAL A 228 20.67 5.53 -26.37
C VAL A 228 20.09 6.49 -27.40
N HIS A 229 20.31 6.20 -28.68
CA HIS A 229 19.57 6.84 -29.76
C HIS A 229 18.08 6.45 -29.60
N HIS A 230 17.27 7.41 -29.17
CA HIS A 230 15.83 7.31 -29.28
C HIS A 230 15.45 7.46 -30.74
N ASP A 231 14.97 6.40 -31.37
CA ASP A 231 14.20 6.51 -32.61
C ASP A 231 12.85 7.12 -32.22
N GLY A 232 12.71 8.43 -32.46
CA GLY A 232 11.56 9.21 -32.08
C GLY A 232 10.33 8.77 -32.86
N GLN A 233 9.43 8.05 -32.19
CA GLN A 233 8.01 8.09 -32.53
C GLN A 233 7.28 8.80 -31.40
N ASP A 234 7.24 10.12 -31.55
CA ASP A 234 6.36 11.01 -30.80
C ASP A 234 4.90 10.65 -31.13
N LEU A 235 4.22 9.99 -30.20
CA LEU A 235 2.77 9.94 -30.19
C LEU A 235 2.27 11.21 -29.49
N GLU A 236 2.11 12.28 -30.28
CA GLU A 236 1.34 13.45 -29.88
C GLU A 236 -0.10 13.04 -29.54
N ALA A 237 -0.48 13.17 -28.28
CA ALA A 237 -1.88 13.14 -27.85
C ALA A 237 -2.37 14.58 -27.65
N THR A 238 -2.75 15.24 -28.75
CA THR A 238 -3.65 16.39 -28.71
C THR A 238 -5.03 15.98 -28.22
N GLY A 239 -5.40 16.38 -27.01
CA GLY A 239 -6.75 16.23 -26.44
C GLY A 239 -7.18 17.49 -25.71
N LYS A 240 -8.18 18.18 -26.26
CA LYS A 240 -8.76 19.45 -25.81
C LYS A 240 -9.34 19.38 -24.39
N GLY A 241 -9.33 20.55 -23.74
CA GLY A 241 -9.63 20.74 -22.33
C GLY A 241 -11.03 20.34 -21.86
N ARG A 242 -11.04 19.88 -20.61
CA ARG A 242 -12.15 19.97 -19.66
C ARG A 242 -11.54 20.05 -18.26
N SER A 243 -11.81 21.18 -17.60
CA SER A 243 -11.57 21.53 -16.19
C SER A 243 -10.56 20.66 -15.43
N ALA A 244 -9.33 21.16 -15.31
CA ALA A 244 -8.34 20.61 -14.38
C ALA A 244 -8.81 20.91 -12.94
N SER A 245 -9.52 19.97 -12.34
CA SER A 245 -9.65 19.87 -10.88
C SER A 245 -8.33 19.35 -10.29
N VAL A 246 -8.12 19.61 -9.01
CA VAL A 246 -6.84 19.71 -8.29
C VAL A 246 -6.15 18.35 -8.03
N ALA A 247 -6.18 17.42 -8.99
CA ALA A 247 -5.50 16.11 -8.95
C ALA A 247 -3.94 16.18 -9.06
N SER A 248 -3.29 17.19 -8.48
CA SER A 248 -1.93 17.60 -8.87
C SER A 248 -0.78 17.16 -7.93
N VAL A 249 -1.04 16.70 -6.71
CA VAL A 249 0.06 16.25 -5.82
C VAL A 249 0.38 14.76 -6.00
N TYR A 250 -0.63 13.93 -6.28
CA TYR A 250 -0.52 12.48 -6.36
C TYR A 250 -1.31 11.98 -7.58
N GLY A 251 -0.78 12.20 -8.79
CA GLY A 251 -1.45 11.78 -10.04
C GLY A 251 -1.92 10.32 -10.02
N ASP A 252 -2.92 9.99 -10.85
CA ASP A 252 -3.56 8.66 -10.89
C ASP A 252 -2.53 7.51 -10.95
N PRO A 253 -2.44 6.65 -9.91
CA PRO A 253 -1.47 5.54 -9.86
C PRO A 253 -1.55 4.60 -11.06
N ARG A 254 -2.74 4.44 -11.67
CA ARG A 254 -2.94 3.55 -12.82
C ARG A 254 -2.16 4.01 -14.06
N LYS A 255 -1.75 5.27 -14.10
CA LYS A 255 -0.98 5.86 -15.20
C LYS A 255 0.53 5.86 -14.96
N ASP A 256 0.99 5.52 -13.75
CA ASP A 256 2.43 5.46 -13.46
C ASP A 256 3.01 4.11 -13.95
N PRO A 257 3.85 4.10 -15.00
CA PRO A 257 4.40 2.86 -15.55
C PRO A 257 5.36 2.14 -14.59
N ARG A 258 5.79 2.80 -13.51
CA ARG A 258 6.63 2.20 -12.47
C ARG A 258 5.84 1.37 -11.46
N ILE A 259 4.51 1.44 -11.50
CA ILE A 259 3.63 0.66 -10.65
C ILE A 259 3.31 -0.65 -11.35
N LEU A 260 3.68 -1.76 -10.72
CA LEU A 260 3.25 -3.08 -11.14
C LEU A 260 2.13 -3.55 -10.21
N TRP A 261 1.03 -3.96 -10.82
CA TRP A 261 -0.17 -4.41 -10.12
C TRP A 261 -0.10 -5.90 -9.80
N ILE A 262 -0.65 -6.28 -8.65
CA ILE A 262 -0.81 -7.68 -8.28
C ILE A 262 -1.80 -8.34 -9.25
N ASN A 263 -1.41 -9.50 -9.78
CA ASN A 263 -2.22 -10.26 -10.73
C ASN A 263 -3.44 -10.90 -10.05
N SER A 264 -4.46 -10.08 -9.81
CA SER A 264 -5.72 -10.42 -9.15
C SER A 264 -6.95 -10.10 -10.02
N GLY A 265 -6.73 -9.66 -11.27
CA GLY A 265 -7.77 -9.27 -12.23
C GLY A 265 -8.32 -7.84 -12.04
N VAL A 266 -8.04 -7.20 -10.91
CA VAL A 266 -8.40 -5.80 -10.61
C VAL A 266 -7.19 -5.04 -10.07
N GLU A 267 -7.03 -3.79 -10.48
CA GLU A 267 -5.94 -2.90 -10.01
C GLU A 267 -6.22 -2.38 -8.59
N CYS A 268 -6.39 -3.28 -7.63
CA CYS A 268 -6.66 -2.94 -6.24
C CYS A 268 -5.39 -2.70 -5.43
N VAL A 269 -4.31 -3.42 -5.73
CA VAL A 269 -3.03 -3.31 -5.02
C VAL A 269 -1.89 -3.32 -6.02
N GLY A 270 -1.01 -2.32 -5.93
CA GLY A 270 0.17 -2.19 -6.76
C GLY A 270 1.39 -1.76 -5.96
N ILE A 271 2.57 -2.04 -6.49
CA ILE A 271 3.84 -1.62 -5.91
C ILE A 271 4.58 -0.77 -6.92
N LYS A 272 4.98 0.43 -6.50
CA LYS A 272 5.86 1.32 -7.24
C LYS A 272 7.29 0.91 -6.98
N PHE A 273 8.01 0.55 -8.04
CA PHE A 273 9.42 0.23 -7.92
C PHE A 273 10.28 1.34 -8.51
N ARG A 274 11.44 1.53 -7.88
CA ARG A 274 12.54 2.31 -8.42
C ARG A 274 13.66 1.36 -8.82
N VAL A 275 13.94 1.28 -10.12
CA VAL A 275 14.92 0.34 -10.67
C VAL A 275 16.30 1.00 -10.69
N LYS A 276 17.22 0.46 -9.89
CA LYS A 276 18.63 0.84 -9.82
C LYS A 276 19.49 -0.19 -10.56
N GLU A 277 20.51 0.31 -11.25
CA GLU A 277 21.44 -0.54 -11.99
C GLU A 277 22.31 -1.36 -11.03
N GLN A 278 22.55 -2.63 -11.36
CA GLN A 278 23.60 -3.42 -10.75
C GLN A 278 24.84 -3.38 -11.65
N LYS A 279 25.97 -2.92 -11.11
CA LYS A 279 27.25 -2.90 -11.83
C LYS A 279 27.67 -4.33 -12.17
N TRP A 280 27.74 -4.64 -13.46
CA TRP A 280 28.31 -5.89 -13.95
C TRP A 280 29.79 -5.98 -13.56
N GLN A 281 30.15 -6.94 -12.70
CA GLN A 281 31.55 -7.31 -12.52
C GLN A 281 32.04 -7.97 -13.82
N ARG A 282 33.19 -7.53 -14.31
CA ARG A 282 33.82 -7.94 -15.57
C ARG A 282 34.30 -9.40 -15.62
N ASP A 283 33.94 -10.23 -14.65
CA ASP A 283 34.47 -11.59 -14.51
C ASP A 283 33.68 -12.63 -15.33
N ASN A 284 32.78 -12.20 -16.21
CA ASN A 284 32.17 -13.09 -17.19
C ASN A 284 33.19 -13.36 -18.33
N PRO A 285 33.57 -14.63 -18.59
CA PRO A 285 34.49 -14.94 -19.67
C PRO A 285 33.92 -14.49 -21.02
N VAL A 286 34.79 -13.92 -21.86
CA VAL A 286 34.53 -13.16 -23.10
C VAL A 286 33.87 -13.99 -24.24
N LEU A 287 33.38 -15.20 -23.96
CA LEU A 287 32.84 -16.12 -24.96
C LEU A 287 31.31 -16.22 -24.86
N PHE A 288 30.61 -15.12 -25.14
CA PHE A 288 29.20 -15.20 -25.49
C PHE A 288 29.08 -15.14 -27.01
N ALA A 289 28.51 -16.20 -27.59
CA ALA A 289 28.02 -16.14 -28.97
C ALA A 289 26.93 -15.06 -29.01
N SER A 290 26.92 -14.25 -30.06
CA SER A 290 26.05 -13.07 -30.23
C SER A 290 24.54 -13.35 -30.14
N GLU A 291 24.16 -14.63 -30.11
CA GLU A 291 22.79 -15.14 -30.15
C GLU A 291 22.28 -15.67 -28.79
N SER A 292 23.11 -15.75 -27.74
CA SER A 292 22.65 -16.22 -26.42
C SER A 292 22.21 -15.06 -25.52
N GLU A 293 20.96 -15.12 -25.05
CA GLU A 293 20.49 -14.21 -24.00
C GLU A 293 21.29 -14.44 -22.70
N VAL A 294 21.61 -13.35 -21.99
CA VAL A 294 22.41 -13.38 -20.76
C VAL A 294 21.48 -13.26 -19.55
N PRO A 295 21.75 -13.94 -18.42
CA PRO A 295 21.06 -13.65 -17.16
C PRO A 295 21.26 -12.20 -16.75
N ILE A 296 20.21 -11.53 -16.29
CA ILE A 296 20.26 -10.13 -15.84
C ILE A 296 19.85 -10.04 -14.38
N SER A 297 20.40 -9.06 -13.67
CA SER A 297 20.06 -8.79 -12.28
C SER A 297 20.00 -7.28 -12.04
N TYR A 298 18.96 -6.83 -11.34
CA TYR A 298 18.74 -5.42 -10.99
C TYR A 298 18.51 -5.27 -9.50
N HIS A 299 18.97 -4.14 -8.93
CA HIS A 299 18.55 -3.72 -7.60
C HIS A 299 17.30 -2.87 -7.74
N VAL A 300 16.21 -3.29 -7.11
CA VAL A 300 14.95 -2.53 -7.10
C VAL A 300 14.64 -2.06 -5.70
N GLU A 301 14.24 -0.82 -5.58
CA GLU A 301 13.73 -0.25 -4.35
C GLU A 301 12.20 -0.24 -4.40
N LEU A 302 11.56 -0.70 -3.32
CA LEU A 302 10.11 -0.65 -3.16
C LEU A 302 9.74 0.72 -2.59
N GLU A 303 9.35 1.63 -3.47
CA GLU A 303 9.15 3.04 -3.13
C GLU A 303 7.81 3.26 -2.42
N GLU A 304 6.74 2.69 -2.97
CA GLU A 304 5.38 2.85 -2.49
C GLU A 304 4.57 1.56 -2.72
N ILE A 305 3.72 1.19 -1.77
CA ILE A 305 2.57 0.32 -2.02
C ILE A 305 1.33 1.19 -2.14
N VAL A 306 0.56 0.98 -3.20
CA VAL A 306 -0.69 1.68 -3.46
C VAL A 306 -1.85 0.71 -3.32
N ILE A 307 -2.85 1.08 -2.53
CA ILE A 307 -4.01 0.23 -2.25
C ILE A 307 -5.26 1.06 -2.51
N ARG A 308 -6.18 0.52 -3.30
CA ARG A 308 -7.49 1.15 -3.54
C ARG A 308 -8.19 1.34 -2.19
N THR A 309 -8.58 2.58 -1.88
CA THR A 309 -9.05 2.94 -0.54
C THR A 309 -10.34 2.20 -0.17
N THR A 310 -11.21 1.90 -1.14
CA THR A 310 -12.40 1.06 -0.92
C THR A 310 -12.06 -0.39 -0.61
N HIS A 311 -11.03 -0.96 -1.25
CA HIS A 311 -10.55 -2.30 -0.91
C HIS A 311 -10.00 -2.32 0.52
N LEU A 312 -9.19 -1.31 0.87
CA LEU A 312 -8.65 -1.15 2.21
C LEU A 312 -9.74 -1.02 3.27
N LEU A 313 -10.79 -0.21 3.01
CA LEU A 313 -11.95 -0.09 3.88
C LEU A 313 -12.60 -1.44 4.16
N LEU A 314 -12.87 -2.24 3.13
CA LEU A 314 -13.50 -3.55 3.30
C LEU A 314 -12.62 -4.47 4.16
N LYS A 315 -11.30 -4.41 4.00
CA LYS A 315 -10.34 -5.19 4.81
C LYS A 315 -10.27 -4.71 6.25
N VAL A 316 -10.34 -3.40 6.51
CA VAL A 316 -10.42 -2.86 7.89
C VAL A 316 -11.74 -3.25 8.55
N GLU A 317 -12.87 -3.21 7.84
CA GLU A 317 -14.16 -3.70 8.37
C GLU A 317 -14.11 -5.21 8.70
N GLU A 318 -13.47 -6.01 7.84
CA GLU A 318 -13.26 -7.44 8.07
C GLU A 318 -12.40 -7.69 9.32
N ALA A 319 -11.29 -6.97 9.46
CA ALA A 319 -10.41 -7.04 10.63
C ALA A 319 -11.15 -6.70 11.93
N ARG A 320 -11.98 -5.64 11.92
CA ARG A 320 -12.81 -5.25 13.07
C ARG A 320 -13.81 -6.34 13.45
N LYS A 321 -14.49 -6.94 12.47
CA LYS A 321 -15.42 -8.06 12.69
C LYS A 321 -14.70 -9.27 13.27
N GLN A 322 -13.51 -9.58 12.77
CA GLN A 322 -12.69 -10.68 13.31
C GLN A 322 -12.31 -10.43 14.76
N ILE A 323 -11.88 -9.21 15.12
CA ILE A 323 -11.56 -8.86 16.50
C ILE A 323 -12.78 -9.05 17.41
N LEU A 324 -13.95 -8.52 17.02
CA LEU A 324 -15.20 -8.66 17.78
C LEU A 324 -15.63 -10.12 17.96
N ASN A 325 -15.37 -10.97 16.96
CA ASN A 325 -15.69 -12.39 17.04
C ASN A 325 -14.66 -13.19 17.86
N GLN A 326 -13.42 -12.71 17.93
CA GLN A 326 -12.30 -13.36 18.60
C GLN A 326 -12.04 -12.87 20.03
N THR A 327 -12.82 -11.90 20.54
CA THR A 327 -12.79 -11.49 21.96
C THR A 327 -13.11 -12.69 22.86
N GLY A 328 -12.09 -13.48 23.19
CA GLY A 328 -12.19 -14.75 23.92
C GLY A 328 -11.09 -15.78 23.61
N LYS A 329 -10.36 -15.67 22.49
CA LYS A 329 -9.26 -16.59 22.14
C LYS A 329 -8.00 -15.80 21.76
N ALA A 330 -6.99 -15.82 22.63
CA ALA A 330 -5.69 -15.21 22.34
C ALA A 330 -4.93 -16.02 21.29
N MET A 331 -4.47 -15.39 20.21
CA MET A 331 -3.60 -16.01 19.21
C MET A 331 -2.14 -15.66 19.58
N ILE A 332 -1.33 -16.68 19.88
CA ILE A 332 0.10 -16.52 20.19
C ILE A 332 0.89 -16.86 18.93
N PHE A 333 1.54 -15.87 18.33
CA PHE A 333 2.53 -16.10 17.27
C PHE A 333 3.91 -16.29 17.91
N GLY A 334 4.39 -17.53 17.94
CA GLY A 334 5.79 -17.83 18.24
C GLY A 334 6.60 -17.90 16.94
N SER A 335 7.69 -17.15 16.85
CA SER A 335 8.75 -17.45 15.87
C SER A 335 9.66 -18.52 16.50
N TYR A 336 9.61 -19.74 15.97
CA TYR A 336 10.59 -20.77 16.31
C TYR A 336 11.80 -20.57 15.41
N THR A 337 12.91 -20.13 15.99
CA THR A 337 14.24 -20.32 15.40
C THR A 337 14.72 -21.68 15.87
N GLU A 338 14.81 -22.65 14.95
CA GLU A 338 15.65 -23.84 15.16
C GLU A 338 17.11 -23.52 14.85
#